data_AF-A0A5B7FBF4-F1
#
_entry.id   AF-A0A5B7FBF4-F1
#
_cell.length_a   1.000
_cell.length_b   1.000
_cell.length_c   1.000
_cell.angle_alpha   90.00
_cell.angle_beta   90.00
_cell.angle_gamma   90.00
#
_symmetry.space_group_name_H-M   'P 1'
#
loop_
_entity.id
_entity.type
_entity.pdbx_description
1 polymer ?
#
loop_
_entity_poly.entity_id
_entity_poly.type
_entity_poly.pdbx_seq_one_letter_code
_entity_poly.pdbx_strand_id
1 'polypeptide(L)'
;MYRPPRHGRAPLDFLAEKLDTLLLRHQCSHVMVVRDFNCYLEQSVYDDLLEVQDLTNHVTFPTHVRGRMLDPVLSDSVRCQQLGPVGSSDHYAVLARVKLNAMREDAAPRTIWLWGRAD
;
A
#
# COMPACT_ATOMS: atom_id res chain seq x y z
N MET A 1 7.55 -0.87 0.34
CA MET A 1 8.68 -1.79 0.52
C MET A 1 9.46 -1.99 -0.79
N TYR A 2 10.76 -1.71 -0.86
CA TYR A 2 11.54 -2.01 -2.08
C TYR A 2 12.12 -3.42 -1.97
N ARG A 3 11.86 -4.28 -2.98
CA ARG A 3 12.49 -5.58 -3.10
C ARG A 3 13.47 -5.57 -4.29
N PRO A 4 14.79 -5.58 -4.04
CA PRO A 4 15.77 -5.65 -5.11
C PRO A 4 15.55 -6.89 -5.99
N PRO A 5 15.83 -6.80 -7.30
CA PRO A 5 15.87 -7.99 -8.14
C PRO A 5 16.82 -9.04 -7.56
N ARG A 6 16.43 -10.32 -7.62
CA ARG A 6 17.25 -11.47 -7.18
C ARG A 6 17.51 -11.57 -5.67
N HIS A 7 16.77 -10.83 -4.83
CA HIS A 7 16.87 -10.95 -3.37
C HIS A 7 16.04 -12.13 -2.79
N GLY A 8 15.63 -13.07 -3.64
CA GLY A 8 14.80 -14.21 -3.27
C GLY A 8 13.46 -13.79 -2.69
N ARG A 9 12.77 -14.74 -2.05
CA ARG A 9 11.40 -14.56 -1.55
C ARG A 9 11.28 -14.02 -0.12
N ALA A 10 12.38 -13.87 0.62
CA ALA A 10 12.35 -13.47 2.04
C ALA A 10 11.48 -12.24 2.37
N PRO A 11 11.45 -11.17 1.54
CA PRO A 11 10.57 -10.03 1.80
C PRO A 11 9.07 -10.37 1.65
N LEU A 12 8.72 -11.30 0.76
CA LEU A 12 7.35 -11.79 0.57
C LEU A 12 6.95 -12.71 1.74
N ASP A 13 7.83 -13.64 2.10
CA ASP A 13 7.64 -14.54 3.27
C ASP A 13 7.42 -13.73 4.56
N PHE A 14 8.22 -12.67 4.76
CA PHE A 14 8.03 -11.76 5.90
C PHE A 14 6.63 -11.14 5.93
N LEU A 15 6.13 -10.66 4.80
CA LEU A 15 4.78 -10.09 4.73
C LEU A 15 3.73 -11.15 4.99
N ALA A 16 3.86 -12.33 4.39
CA ALA A 16 2.91 -13.43 4.56
C ALA A 16 2.85 -13.91 6.03
N GLU A 17 3.97 -13.89 6.75
CA GLU A 17 4.03 -14.36 8.14
C GLU A 17 3.73 -13.29 9.20
N LYS A 18 4.10 -12.03 8.94
CA LYS A 18 4.15 -10.99 9.99
C LYS A 18 3.11 -9.90 9.83
N LEU A 19 2.46 -9.79 8.67
CA LEU A 19 1.55 -8.68 8.42
C LEU A 19 0.36 -8.68 9.39
N ASP A 20 -0.32 -9.81 9.60
CA ASP A 20 -1.41 -9.92 10.58
C ASP A 20 -0.98 -9.53 11.99
N THR A 21 0.21 -9.99 12.42
CA THR A 21 0.75 -9.64 13.74
C THR A 21 0.99 -8.14 13.86
N LEU A 22 1.47 -7.49 12.80
CA LEU A 22 1.65 -6.04 12.77
C LEU A 22 0.31 -5.30 12.81
N LEU A 23 -0.68 -5.75 12.04
CA LEU A 23 -2.01 -5.13 12.01
C LEU A 23 -2.69 -5.24 13.37
N LEU A 24 -2.66 -6.42 14.00
CA LEU A 24 -3.22 -6.64 15.33
C LEU A 24 -2.51 -5.80 16.41
N ARG A 25 -1.17 -5.78 16.39
CA ARG A 25 -0.36 -5.03 17.38
C ARG A 25 -0.66 -3.53 17.34
N HIS A 26 -0.94 -2.99 16.16
CA HIS A 26 -1.17 -1.56 15.95
C HIS A 26 -2.65 -1.19 15.78
N GLN A 27 -3.57 -2.14 16.00
CA GLN A 27 -5.02 -1.94 15.87
C GLN A 27 -5.41 -1.37 14.49
N CYS A 28 -4.72 -1.81 13.43
CA CYS A 28 -5.00 -1.38 12.07
C CYS A 28 -6.17 -2.17 11.49
N SER A 29 -7.23 -1.47 11.07
CA SER A 29 -8.36 -2.10 10.37
C SER A 29 -8.15 -2.24 8.86
N HIS A 30 -7.28 -1.40 8.29
CA HIS A 30 -7.00 -1.36 6.85
C HIS A 30 -5.51 -1.29 6.60
N VAL A 31 -5.07 -1.89 5.49
CA VAL A 31 -3.67 -1.89 5.06
C VAL A 31 -3.56 -1.56 3.59
N MET A 32 -2.51 -0.81 3.26
CA MET A 32 -2.07 -0.59 1.90
C MET A 32 -0.56 -0.82 1.83
N VAL A 33 -0.15 -1.80 1.03
CA VAL A 33 1.27 -2.07 0.76
C VAL A 33 1.58 -1.57 -0.64
N VAL A 34 2.49 -0.59 -0.70
CA VAL A 34 2.99 -0.03 -1.96
C VAL A 34 4.47 -0.33 -2.12
N ARG A 35 4.92 -0.42 -3.38
CA ARG A 35 6.27 -0.18 -3.95
C ARG A 35 6.68 -1.27 -4.97
N ASP A 36 7.89 -1.13 -5.53
CA ASP A 36 8.51 -2.09 -6.43
C ASP A 36 8.85 -3.42 -5.73
N PHE A 37 8.16 -4.48 -6.16
CA PHE A 37 8.28 -5.84 -5.63
C PHE A 37 9.10 -6.76 -6.52
N ASN A 38 9.33 -6.38 -7.79
CA ASN A 38 9.85 -7.29 -8.80
C ASN A 38 9.14 -8.68 -8.77
N CYS A 39 7.81 -8.67 -8.58
CA CYS A 39 7.02 -9.88 -8.25
C CYS A 39 7.08 -10.95 -9.33
N TYR A 40 7.28 -10.58 -10.60
CA TYR A 40 7.42 -11.51 -11.72
C TYR A 40 8.56 -12.54 -11.54
N LEU A 41 9.53 -12.27 -10.67
CA LEU A 41 10.62 -13.20 -10.36
C LEU A 41 10.21 -14.33 -9.40
N GLU A 42 9.13 -14.14 -8.63
CA GLU A 42 8.64 -15.11 -7.64
C GLU A 42 7.10 -15.11 -7.64
N GLN A 43 6.50 -15.30 -8.83
CA GLN A 43 5.06 -15.12 -9.03
C GLN A 43 4.23 -16.00 -8.09
N SER A 44 4.59 -17.28 -7.92
CA SER A 44 3.84 -18.19 -7.05
C SER A 44 3.81 -17.72 -5.59
N VAL A 45 4.96 -17.29 -5.05
CA VAL A 45 5.04 -16.81 -3.66
C VAL A 45 4.29 -15.48 -3.49
N TYR A 46 4.31 -14.65 -4.53
CA TYR A 46 3.53 -13.43 -4.53
C TYR A 46 2.02 -13.72 -4.54
N ASP A 47 1.57 -14.69 -5.33
CA ASP A 47 0.17 -15.11 -5.36
C ASP A 47 -0.25 -15.72 -4.01
N ASP A 48 0.60 -16.56 -3.40
CA ASP A 48 0.39 -17.10 -2.05
C ASP A 48 0.24 -15.98 -1.00
N LEU A 49 1.06 -14.93 -1.09
CA LEU A 49 0.94 -13.76 -0.21
C LEU A 49 -0.42 -13.07 -0.34
N LEU A 50 -0.91 -12.90 -1.58
CA LEU A 50 -2.21 -12.27 -1.82
C LEU A 50 -3.34 -13.11 -1.24
N GLU A 51 -3.27 -14.43 -1.37
CA GLU A 51 -4.28 -15.36 -0.84
C GLU A 51 -4.24 -15.40 0.70
N VAL A 52 -3.07 -15.60 1.29
CA VAL A 52 -2.91 -15.74 2.75
C VAL A 52 -3.33 -14.47 3.49
N GLN A 53 -3.04 -13.30 2.92
CA GLN A 53 -3.31 -12.00 3.54
C GLN A 53 -4.61 -11.34 3.03
N ASP A 54 -5.38 -12.03 2.18
CA ASP A 54 -6.61 -11.53 1.54
C ASP A 54 -6.43 -10.13 0.90
N LEU A 55 -5.32 -9.95 0.18
CA LEU A 55 -4.96 -8.70 -0.47
C LEU A 55 -5.18 -8.76 -1.98
N THR A 56 -5.68 -7.66 -2.56
CA THR A 56 -5.80 -7.51 -4.00
C THR A 56 -4.71 -6.60 -4.54
N ASN A 57 -4.04 -6.99 -5.62
CA ASN A 57 -3.22 -6.06 -6.41
C ASN A 57 -4.11 -5.26 -7.36
N HIS A 58 -4.17 -3.94 -7.15
CA HIS A 58 -5.03 -3.03 -7.92
C HIS A 58 -4.36 -2.45 -9.17
N VAL A 59 -3.10 -2.80 -9.43
CA VAL A 59 -2.36 -2.35 -10.62
C VAL A 59 -2.55 -3.35 -11.75
N THR A 60 -3.22 -2.92 -12.81
CA THR A 60 -3.54 -3.73 -14.02
C THR A 60 -2.86 -3.21 -15.29
N PHE A 61 -1.91 -2.29 -15.14
CA PHE A 61 -1.22 -1.61 -16.22
C PHE A 61 0.30 -1.64 -16.02
N PRO A 62 1.11 -1.55 -17.09
CA PRO A 62 2.56 -1.51 -16.98
C PRO A 62 3.05 -0.36 -16.11
N THR A 63 4.00 -0.64 -15.21
CA THR A 63 4.66 0.37 -14.37
C THR A 63 6.10 0.60 -14.77
N HIS A 64 6.61 -0.11 -15.78
CA HIS A 64 7.96 0.02 -16.30
C HIS A 64 7.95 0.16 -17.83
N VAL A 65 8.89 0.92 -18.40
CA VAL A 65 9.00 1.21 -19.86
C VAL A 65 9.09 -0.06 -20.73
N ARG A 66 9.56 -1.17 -20.17
CA ARG A 66 9.60 -2.50 -20.84
C ARG A 66 8.27 -3.27 -20.78
N GLY A 67 7.16 -2.62 -20.41
CA GLY A 67 5.84 -3.25 -20.38
C GLY A 67 5.60 -4.18 -19.18
N ARG A 68 6.41 -4.07 -18.12
CA ARG A 68 6.27 -4.91 -16.91
C ARG A 68 5.46 -4.21 -15.82
N MET A 69 4.79 -4.99 -14.98
CA MET A 69 4.08 -4.54 -13.78
C MET A 69 4.94 -4.89 -12.57
N LEU A 70 5.79 -3.96 -12.12
CA LEU A 70 6.77 -4.19 -11.05
C LEU A 70 6.34 -3.56 -9.72
N ASP A 71 5.44 -2.57 -9.78
CA ASP A 71 5.06 -1.72 -8.67
C ASP A 71 3.60 -1.97 -8.25
N PRO A 72 3.30 -3.11 -7.60
CA PRO A 72 1.94 -3.39 -7.17
C PRO A 72 1.46 -2.42 -6.07
N VAL A 73 0.14 -2.29 -5.99
CA VAL A 73 -0.57 -1.64 -4.90
C VAL A 73 -1.49 -2.67 -4.30
N LEU A 74 -1.12 -3.19 -3.12
CA LEU A 74 -1.87 -4.24 -2.42
C LEU A 74 -2.75 -3.63 -1.35
N SER A 75 -4.05 -3.89 -1.41
CA SER A 75 -5.02 -3.37 -0.43
C SER A 75 -6.36 -4.10 -0.56
N ASP A 76 -7.24 -3.87 0.40
CA ASP A 76 -8.64 -4.30 0.39
C ASP A 76 -9.48 -3.49 -0.61
N SER A 77 -9.28 -2.16 -0.69
CA SER A 77 -10.04 -1.30 -1.60
C SER A 77 -9.33 -0.01 -1.99
N VAL A 78 -8.80 0.04 -3.22
CA VAL A 78 -8.27 1.27 -3.83
C VAL A 78 -8.55 1.31 -5.33
N ARG A 79 -8.48 2.51 -5.92
CA ARG A 79 -8.45 2.65 -7.39
C ARG A 79 -7.09 3.15 -7.84
N CYS A 80 -6.47 2.46 -8.78
CA CYS A 80 -5.18 2.83 -9.32
C CYS A 80 -5.26 3.38 -10.75
N GLN A 81 -4.39 4.33 -11.06
CA GLN A 81 -4.19 4.86 -12.41
C GLN A 81 -2.70 5.17 -12.65
N GLN A 82 -2.23 4.96 -13.86
CA GLN A 82 -0.89 5.40 -14.28
C GLN A 82 -0.88 6.91 -14.59
N LEU A 83 0.11 7.63 -14.07
CA LEU A 83 0.31 9.06 -14.35
C LEU A 83 1.30 9.35 -15.50
N GLY A 84 1.93 8.31 -16.03
CA GLY A 84 2.93 8.43 -17.10
C GLY A 84 4.37 8.51 -16.59
N PRO A 85 5.32 8.90 -17.47
CA PRO A 85 6.74 9.00 -17.14
C PRO A 85 7.02 10.04 -16.06
N VAL A 86 7.99 9.74 -15.18
CA VAL A 86 8.45 10.67 -14.14
C VAL A 86 9.91 11.01 -14.35
N GLY A 87 10.16 12.19 -14.91
CA GLY A 87 11.52 12.66 -15.19
C GLY A 87 12.31 11.67 -16.04
N SER A 88 13.47 11.24 -15.56
CA SER A 88 14.35 10.26 -16.21
C SER A 88 14.16 8.82 -15.72
N SER A 89 13.10 8.55 -14.95
CA SER A 89 12.80 7.20 -14.46
C SER A 89 12.34 6.29 -15.60
N ASP A 90 12.77 5.03 -15.57
CA ASP A 90 12.24 3.94 -16.38
C ASP A 90 10.95 3.32 -15.79
N HIS A 91 10.51 3.81 -14.63
CA HIS A 91 9.20 3.53 -14.03
C HIS A 91 8.19 4.64 -14.32
N TYR A 92 6.93 4.25 -14.48
CA TYR A 92 5.77 5.12 -14.54
C TYR A 92 5.21 5.35 -13.12
N ALA A 93 4.74 6.58 -12.85
CA ALA A 93 4.07 6.86 -11.58
C ALA A 93 2.71 6.15 -11.49
N VAL A 94 2.40 5.63 -10.31
CA VAL A 94 1.10 5.05 -9.96
C VAL A 94 0.38 5.99 -8.99
N LEU A 95 -0.83 6.43 -9.34
CA LEU A 95 -1.74 7.13 -8.45
C LEU A 95 -2.73 6.13 -7.84
N ALA A 96 -2.66 5.92 -6.53
CA ALA A 96 -3.67 5.18 -5.78
C ALA A 96 -4.63 6.16 -5.07
N ARG A 97 -5.92 6.03 -5.34
CA ARG A 97 -6.98 6.79 -4.66
C ARG A 97 -7.64 5.91 -3.61
N VAL A 98 -7.43 6.27 -2.36
CA VAL A 98 -8.01 5.61 -1.19
C VAL A 98 -9.26 6.37 -0.76
N LYS A 99 -10.38 5.66 -0.60
CA LYS A 99 -11.58 6.25 0.00
C LYS A 99 -11.58 5.92 1.49
N LEU A 100 -11.17 6.88 2.31
CA LEU A 100 -11.27 6.74 3.75
C LEU A 100 -12.73 6.97 4.15
N ASN A 101 -13.45 5.89 4.44
CA ASN A 101 -14.68 5.99 5.22
C ASN A 101 -14.28 6.18 6.68
N ALA A 102 -13.71 7.34 7.02
CA ALA A 102 -13.59 7.70 8.42
C ALA A 102 -15.01 7.77 8.97
N MET A 103 -15.41 6.80 9.79
CA MET A 103 -16.35 7.11 10.86
C MET A 103 -15.68 8.25 11.61
N ARG A 104 -16.13 9.48 11.35
CA ARG A 104 -15.74 10.61 12.16
C ARG A 104 -16.18 10.22 13.55
N GLU A 105 -15.24 9.89 14.44
CA GLU A 105 -15.56 9.86 15.86
C GLU A 105 -16.31 11.15 16.14
N ASP A 106 -17.44 11.04 16.85
CA ASP A 106 -18.16 12.23 17.31
C ASP A 106 -17.10 13.16 17.89
N ALA A 107 -16.99 14.36 17.30
CA ALA A 107 -15.94 15.27 17.67
C ALA A 107 -16.07 15.49 19.18
N ALA A 108 -15.10 14.95 19.95
CA ALA A 108 -15.07 15.20 21.37
C ALA A 108 -15.12 16.73 21.54
N PRO A 109 -16.08 17.27 22.32
CA PRO A 109 -16.17 18.69 22.51
C PRO A 109 -14.84 19.16 23.12
N ARG A 110 -14.03 19.82 22.30
CA ARG A 110 -12.79 20.44 22.73
C ARG A 110 -13.12 21.80 23.29
N THR A 111 -12.98 21.96 24.60
CA THR A 111 -13.09 23.26 25.26
C THR A 111 -11.88 24.10 24.87
N ILE A 112 -12.09 25.12 24.02
CA ILE A 112 -11.07 26.11 23.70
C ILE A 112 -11.18 27.23 24.73
N TRP A 113 -10.20 27.32 25.62
CA TRP A 113 -10.09 28.44 26.56
C TRP A 113 -9.56 29.68 25.82
N LEU A 114 -10.45 30.63 25.54
CA LEU A 114 -10.09 31.94 25.00
C LEU A 114 -9.74 32.88 26.15
N TRP A 115 -8.48 32.83 26.60
CA TRP A 115 -7.97 33.67 27.70
C TRP A 115 -8.14 35.18 27.48
N GLY A 116 -8.27 35.64 26.23
CA GLY A 116 -8.53 37.06 25.89
C GLY A 116 -9.98 37.51 26.08
N ARG A 117 -10.87 36.64 26.58
CA ARG A 117 -12.28 36.95 26.91
C ARG A 117 -12.66 36.55 28.35
N ALA A 118 -11.67 36.28 29.20
CA ALA A 118 -11.91 36.18 30.63
C ALA A 118 -11.99 37.61 31.17
N ASP A 119 -13.08 37.91 31.88
CA ASP A 119 -13.34 39.22 32.51
C ASP A 119 -12.24 39.64 33.49
#